data_AF-A0A0G1K9C5-F1
#
_entry.id   AF-A0A0G1K9C5-F1
#
_cell.length_a   1.000
_cell.length_b   1.000
_cell.length_c   1.000
_cell.angle_alpha   90.00
_cell.angle_beta   90.00
_cell.angle_gamma   90.00
#
_symmetry.space_group_name_H-M   'P 1'
#
loop_
_entity.id
_entity.type
_entity.pdbx_description
1 polymer ?
#
loop_
_entity_poly.entity_id
_entity_poly.type
_entity_poly.pdbx_seq_one_letter_code
_entity_poly.pdbx_strand_id
1 'polypeptide(L)'
;MPFRTRDFTLFLLAVAFIVVGITATVEEDLSSRGQSASVASFVSDAESIEYEAVVPGGREVPRASRLAELRAKIADFVFPEVAVVEEEVVEEEVEEVSVEPGTITLCGNYRTINPVWSPTGLQFEIVEGARLVYRETEKAVVDEFGVSSVMPEREVVAQLPLRGAPQAAKSCIPTDVVGIALDGSLIRNNEYTLYRVFGEETLVGYALDGFPIYGLSARNGDECGGVAMATGYGYVLSAEREGVLGCFSGAPISL
;
A
#
# COMPACT_ATOMS: atom_id res chain seq x y z
N MET A 1 -2.44 54.01 -26.41
CA MET A 1 -3.53 53.70 -25.45
C MET A 1 -3.05 54.08 -24.06
N PRO A 2 -3.71 55.01 -23.36
CA PRO A 2 -3.29 55.38 -22.01
C PRO A 2 -3.62 54.22 -21.06
N PHE A 3 -2.58 53.63 -20.45
CA PHE A 3 -2.76 52.70 -19.34
C PHE A 3 -3.52 53.44 -18.23
N ARG A 4 -4.74 52.97 -17.91
CA ARG A 4 -5.50 53.51 -16.78
C ARG A 4 -4.71 53.19 -15.52
N THR A 5 -4.32 54.21 -14.77
CA THR A 5 -3.58 54.12 -13.50
C THR A 5 -4.24 53.16 -12.51
N ARG A 6 -5.55 52.95 -12.62
CA ARG A 6 -6.32 51.95 -11.87
C ARG A 6 -5.89 50.51 -12.15
N ASP A 7 -5.62 50.16 -13.40
CA ASP A 7 -5.29 48.77 -13.75
C ASP A 7 -3.83 48.46 -13.36
N PHE A 8 -2.95 49.47 -13.40
CA PHE A 8 -1.58 49.36 -12.89
C PHE A 8 -1.54 49.18 -11.37
N THR A 9 -2.37 49.90 -10.61
CA THR A 9 -2.44 49.76 -9.14
C THR A 9 -3.00 48.40 -8.71
N LEU A 10 -4.01 47.87 -9.41
CA LEU A 10 -4.53 46.53 -9.15
C LEU A 10 -3.49 45.44 -9.45
N PHE A 11 -2.74 45.58 -10.54
CA PHE A 11 -1.66 44.66 -10.86
C PHE A 11 -0.56 44.67 -9.80
N LEU A 12 -0.14 45.86 -9.36
CA LEU A 12 0.91 46.00 -8.34
C LEU A 12 0.46 45.42 -6.98
N LEU A 13 -0.81 45.58 -6.62
CA LEU A 13 -1.38 45.00 -5.40
C LEU A 13 -1.44 43.47 -5.48
N ALA A 14 -1.84 42.91 -6.62
CA ALA A 14 -1.86 41.46 -6.83
C ALA A 14 -0.44 40.86 -6.75
N VAL A 15 0.54 41.51 -7.37
CA VAL A 15 1.96 41.10 -7.30
C VAL A 15 2.47 41.17 -5.85
N ALA A 16 2.15 42.23 -5.12
CA ALA A 16 2.54 42.35 -3.71
C ALA A 16 1.94 41.22 -2.85
N PHE A 17 0.67 40.84 -3.09
CA PHE A 17 0.03 39.73 -2.39
C PHE A 17 0.71 38.39 -2.67
N ILE A 18 1.08 38.15 -3.93
CA ILE A 18 1.78 36.93 -4.34
C ILE A 18 3.17 36.87 -3.69
N VAL A 19 3.92 37.98 -3.69
CA VAL A 19 5.25 38.03 -3.07
C VAL A 19 5.17 37.77 -1.57
N VAL A 20 4.21 38.38 -0.86
CA VAL A 20 4.00 38.15 0.58
C VAL A 20 3.65 36.68 0.87
N GLY A 21 2.79 36.08 0.04
CA GLY A 21 2.43 34.67 0.16
C GLY A 21 3.62 33.73 0.00
N ILE A 22 4.49 33.99 -0.99
CA ILE A 22 5.71 33.19 -1.23
C ILE A 22 6.72 33.38 -0.09
N THR A 23 6.90 34.60 0.43
CA THR A 23 7.83 34.82 1.54
C THR A 23 7.37 34.15 2.84
N ALA A 24 6.06 34.16 3.11
CA ALA A 24 5.51 33.53 4.31
C ALA A 24 5.66 32.00 4.28
N THR A 25 5.44 31.36 3.13
CA THR A 25 5.59 29.91 3.01
C THR A 25 7.06 29.45 3.10
N VAL A 26 8.01 30.26 2.61
CA VAL A 26 9.44 29.92 2.70
C VAL A 26 9.97 30.02 4.14
N GLU A 27 9.48 30.96 4.95
CA GLU A 27 9.87 31.05 6.37
C GLU A 27 9.35 29.87 7.20
N GLU A 28 8.12 29.40 6.95
CA GLU A 28 7.58 28.22 7.63
C GLU A 28 8.37 26.94 7.28
N ASP A 29 8.77 26.79 6.01
CA ASP A 29 9.51 25.61 5.55
C ASP A 29 10.96 25.60 6.08
N LEU A 30 11.57 26.78 6.28
CA LEU A 30 12.88 26.92 6.93
C LEU A 30 12.82 26.71 8.45
N SER A 31 11.74 27.14 9.10
CA SER A 31 11.51 26.92 10.54
C SER A 31 11.26 25.44 10.85
N SER A 32 10.52 24.75 9.98
CA SER A 32 10.26 23.30 10.06
C SER A 32 11.55 22.45 9.90
N ARG A 33 12.49 22.92 9.06
CA ARG A 33 13.78 22.23 8.84
C ARG A 33 14.76 22.31 10.04
N GLY A 34 14.43 23.07 11.08
CA GLY A 34 15.20 23.18 12.33
C GLY A 34 14.92 22.08 13.36
N GLN A 35 13.84 21.30 13.20
CA GLN A 35 13.62 20.09 14.01
C GLN A 35 14.40 18.94 13.39
N SER A 36 15.69 18.91 13.72
CA SER A 36 16.55 17.76 13.50
C SER A 36 15.91 16.57 14.19
N ALA A 37 15.65 15.51 13.43
CA ALA A 37 15.30 14.21 13.96
C ALA A 37 16.24 13.87 15.12
N SER A 38 15.68 13.69 16.32
CA SER A 38 16.41 13.15 17.45
C SER A 38 16.79 11.71 17.10
N VAL A 39 17.98 11.52 16.55
CA VAL A 39 18.64 10.23 16.54
C VAL A 39 18.81 9.86 18.01
N ALA A 40 18.13 8.81 18.45
CA ALA A 40 18.39 8.19 19.73
C ALA A 40 19.82 7.66 19.70
N SER A 41 20.79 8.47 20.15
CA SER A 41 22.13 7.98 20.43
C SER A 41 22.05 7.18 21.72
N PHE A 42 22.16 5.86 21.61
CA PHE A 42 22.36 5.02 22.78
C PHE A 42 23.69 5.41 23.40
N VAL A 43 23.62 6.04 24.58
CA VAL A 43 24.76 6.27 25.45
C VAL A 43 25.37 4.90 25.73
N SER A 44 26.57 4.70 25.22
CA SER A 44 27.41 3.54 25.50
C SER A 44 28.02 3.74 26.88
N ASP A 45 27.19 3.62 27.91
CA ASP A 45 27.68 3.36 29.25
C ASP A 45 27.98 1.88 29.36
N ALA A 46 29.27 1.60 29.53
CA ALA A 46 29.85 0.29 29.67
C ALA A 46 29.45 -0.33 31.01
N GLU A 47 28.29 -0.97 31.05
CA GLU A 47 28.02 -2.10 31.95
C GLU A 47 27.49 -3.25 31.09
N SER A 48 28.38 -4.19 30.79
CA SER A 48 28.00 -5.46 30.17
C SER A 48 27.17 -6.24 31.19
N ILE A 49 25.85 -6.07 31.14
CA ILE A 49 24.94 -6.99 31.82
C ILE A 49 25.01 -8.31 31.03
N GLU A 50 25.79 -9.26 31.53
CA GLU A 50 25.78 -10.64 31.07
C GLU A 50 24.42 -11.24 31.42
N TYR A 51 23.55 -11.35 30.42
CA TYR A 51 22.34 -12.15 30.52
C TYR A 51 22.70 -13.60 30.24
N GLU A 52 22.89 -14.40 31.29
CA GLU A 52 23.02 -15.84 31.17
C GLU A 52 21.62 -16.43 30.90
N ALA A 53 21.36 -16.78 29.64
CA ALA A 53 20.14 -17.46 29.25
C ALA A 53 20.19 -18.91 29.72
N VAL A 54 19.62 -19.18 30.91
CA VAL A 54 19.40 -20.56 31.37
C VAL A 54 18.32 -21.18 30.49
N VAL A 55 18.74 -21.93 29.47
CA VAL A 55 17.84 -22.77 28.68
C VAL A 55 17.40 -23.92 29.58
N PRO A 56 16.12 -24.01 30.01
CA PRO A 56 15.66 -25.19 30.73
C PRO A 56 15.87 -26.40 29.83
N GLY A 57 16.65 -27.37 30.32
CA GLY A 57 16.99 -28.58 29.58
C GLY A 57 15.74 -29.18 28.95
N GLY A 58 15.80 -29.37 27.63
CA GLY A 58 14.67 -29.86 26.84
C GLY A 58 14.12 -31.12 27.48
N ARG A 59 12.92 -31.02 28.06
CA ARG A 59 12.22 -32.17 28.60
C ARG A 59 11.93 -33.09 27.40
N GLU A 60 12.67 -34.18 27.29
CA GLU A 60 12.44 -35.22 26.28
C GLU A 60 11.11 -35.91 26.58
N VAL A 61 10.03 -35.23 26.20
CA VAL A 61 8.68 -35.79 26.29
C VAL A 61 8.57 -36.78 25.13
N PRO A 62 8.48 -38.10 25.39
CA PRO A 62 8.45 -39.11 24.34
C PRO A 62 7.24 -38.86 23.44
N ARG A 63 7.44 -38.99 22.11
CA ARG A 63 6.44 -38.68 21.07
C ARG A 63 5.05 -39.29 21.32
N ALA A 64 5.01 -40.48 21.94
CA ALA A 64 3.78 -41.15 22.33
C ALA A 64 2.94 -40.35 23.35
N SER A 65 3.58 -39.68 24.31
CA SER A 65 2.89 -38.86 25.31
C SER A 65 2.36 -37.55 24.73
N ARG A 66 3.08 -36.92 23.79
CA ARG A 66 2.58 -35.73 23.06
C ARG A 66 1.33 -36.06 22.23
N LEU A 67 1.32 -37.23 21.58
CA LEU A 67 0.17 -37.68 20.80
C LEU A 67 -1.05 -38.00 21.67
N ALA A 68 -0.85 -38.54 22.86
CA ALA A 68 -1.94 -38.78 23.81
C ALA A 68 -2.54 -37.46 24.33
N GLU A 69 -1.69 -36.48 24.66
CA GLU A 69 -2.13 -35.16 25.12
C GLU A 69 -2.88 -34.38 24.05
N LEU A 70 -2.41 -34.40 22.80
CA LEU A 70 -3.09 -33.75 21.68
C LEU A 70 -4.45 -34.40 21.38
N ARG A 71 -4.55 -35.74 21.46
CA ARG A 71 -5.82 -36.44 21.29
C ARG A 71 -6.82 -36.11 22.40
N ALA A 72 -6.35 -35.99 23.64
CA ALA A 72 -7.20 -35.56 24.76
C ALA A 72 -7.71 -34.13 24.56
N LYS A 73 -6.86 -33.20 24.11
CA LYS A 73 -7.26 -31.81 23.84
C LYS A 73 -8.26 -31.66 22.70
N ILE A 74 -8.22 -32.54 21.70
CA ILE A 74 -9.19 -32.55 20.59
C ILE A 74 -10.54 -33.14 21.03
N ALA A 75 -10.54 -34.14 21.91
CA ALA A 75 -11.78 -34.76 22.41
C ALA A 75 -12.61 -33.82 23.29
N ASP A 76 -11.97 -32.88 23.99
CA ASP A 76 -12.63 -31.85 24.80
C ASP A 76 -13.12 -30.64 23.99
N PHE A 77 -12.81 -30.59 22.68
CA PHE A 77 -13.24 -29.50 21.82
C PHE A 77 -14.67 -29.74 21.32
N VAL A 78 -15.65 -29.28 22.11
CA VAL A 78 -17.05 -29.18 21.70
C VAL A 78 -17.18 -27.97 20.79
N PHE A 79 -17.40 -28.21 19.49
CA PHE A 79 -17.77 -27.15 18.56
C PHE A 79 -19.13 -26.57 18.98
N PRO A 80 -19.26 -25.27 19.27
CA PRO A 80 -20.57 -24.68 19.48
C PRO A 80 -21.35 -24.76 18.16
N GLU A 81 -22.49 -25.44 18.17
CA GLU A 81 -23.46 -25.37 17.08
C GLU A 81 -23.89 -23.91 16.93
N VAL A 82 -23.50 -23.31 15.80
CA VAL A 82 -23.99 -22.00 15.40
C VAL A 82 -25.47 -22.20 15.04
N ALA A 83 -26.36 -21.70 15.90
CA ALA A 83 -27.77 -21.61 15.57
C ALA A 83 -27.93 -20.68 14.37
N VAL A 84 -28.40 -21.24 13.26
CA VAL A 84 -28.83 -20.47 12.08
C VAL A 84 -30.11 -19.75 12.50
N VAL A 85 -29.98 -18.45 12.75
CA VAL A 85 -31.13 -17.55 12.91
C VAL A 85 -31.56 -17.18 11.49
N GLU A 86 -32.69 -17.71 11.03
CA GLU A 86 -33.39 -17.20 9.85
C GLU A 86 -33.95 -15.82 10.20
N GLU A 87 -33.35 -14.77 9.65
CA GLU A 87 -33.83 -13.39 9.77
C GLU A 87 -34.84 -13.14 8.64
N GLU A 88 -36.07 -12.81 9.02
CA GLU A 88 -37.18 -12.55 8.10
C GLU A 88 -36.99 -11.16 7.46
N VAL A 89 -36.75 -11.13 6.15
CA VAL A 89 -36.51 -9.91 5.36
C VAL A 89 -37.83 -9.17 5.16
N VAL A 90 -37.92 -7.96 5.73
CA VAL A 90 -38.98 -7.00 5.45
C VAL A 90 -38.54 -6.15 4.25
N GLU A 91 -39.26 -6.29 3.13
CA GLU A 91 -39.13 -5.41 1.97
C GLU A 91 -39.77 -4.05 2.27
N GLU A 92 -38.97 -2.98 2.32
CA GLU A 92 -39.45 -1.63 2.05
C GLU A 92 -38.84 -1.10 0.75
N GLU A 93 -39.74 -0.84 -0.19
CA GLU A 93 -39.52 -0.24 -1.51
C GLU A 93 -39.27 1.27 -1.34
N VAL A 94 -38.02 1.72 -1.53
CA VAL A 94 -37.73 3.12 -1.88
C VAL A 94 -36.64 3.15 -2.95
N GLU A 95 -37.04 3.68 -4.11
CA GLU A 95 -36.24 3.86 -5.31
C GLU A 95 -35.19 4.96 -5.11
N GLU A 96 -33.99 4.58 -4.69
CA GLU A 96 -32.75 5.31 -4.97
C GLU A 96 -31.84 4.39 -5.79
N VAL A 97 -31.30 4.90 -6.90
CA VAL A 97 -30.29 4.19 -7.70
C VAL A 97 -28.99 4.13 -6.88
N SER A 98 -28.92 3.14 -6.00
CA SER A 98 -27.72 2.65 -5.35
C SER A 98 -26.83 2.01 -6.42
N VAL A 99 -25.70 2.65 -6.72
CA VAL A 99 -24.58 1.96 -7.37
C VAL A 99 -24.07 0.98 -6.31
N GLU A 100 -24.43 -0.30 -6.41
CA GLU A 100 -24.01 -1.33 -5.45
C GLU A 100 -22.47 -1.33 -5.33
N PRO A 101 -21.92 -0.88 -4.18
CA PRO A 101 -20.48 -0.87 -3.96
C PRO A 101 -20.02 -2.28 -3.64
N GLY A 102 -19.86 -3.13 -4.65
CA GLY A 102 -19.52 -4.54 -4.34
C GLY A 102 -19.14 -5.43 -5.49
N THR A 103 -19.43 -5.05 -6.74
CA THR A 103 -19.19 -5.95 -7.87
C THR A 103 -17.80 -5.75 -8.45
N ILE A 104 -17.00 -6.81 -8.43
CA ILE A 104 -15.69 -6.83 -9.09
C ILE A 104 -15.90 -6.92 -10.60
N THR A 105 -15.39 -5.95 -11.35
CA THR A 105 -15.45 -5.92 -12.81
C THR A 105 -14.22 -6.61 -13.40
N LEU A 106 -14.35 -7.90 -13.66
CA LEU A 106 -13.34 -8.71 -14.34
C LEU A 106 -13.43 -8.54 -15.86
N CYS A 107 -12.29 -8.56 -16.54
CA CYS A 107 -12.28 -8.59 -18.00
C CYS A 107 -12.78 -9.95 -18.52
N GLY A 108 -13.38 -9.98 -19.71
CA GLY A 108 -13.86 -11.22 -20.33
C GLY A 108 -12.78 -12.29 -20.57
N ASN A 109 -11.50 -11.91 -20.53
CA ASN A 109 -10.32 -12.77 -20.64
C ASN A 109 -9.56 -12.93 -19.31
N TYR A 110 -10.25 -12.79 -18.18
CA TYR A 110 -9.66 -12.92 -16.86
C TYR A 110 -8.91 -14.25 -16.70
N ARG A 111 -7.71 -14.17 -16.14
CA ARG A 111 -6.86 -15.34 -15.89
C ARG A 111 -6.02 -15.17 -14.63
N THR A 112 -5.88 -16.25 -13.87
CA THR A 112 -4.85 -16.34 -12.83
C THR A 112 -3.48 -16.41 -13.47
N ILE A 113 -2.55 -15.55 -13.05
CA ILE A 113 -1.17 -15.56 -13.53
C ILE A 113 -0.19 -15.85 -12.39
N ASN A 114 0.95 -16.42 -12.75
CA ASN A 114 2.12 -16.55 -11.89
C ASN A 114 3.31 -15.96 -12.64
N PRO A 115 3.49 -14.62 -12.59
CA PRO A 115 4.62 -13.99 -13.25
C PRO A 115 5.93 -14.47 -12.62
N VAL A 116 7.03 -14.36 -13.36
CA VAL A 116 8.37 -14.60 -12.82
C VAL A 116 8.72 -13.41 -11.93
N TRP A 117 8.27 -13.47 -10.68
CA TRP A 117 8.38 -12.39 -9.71
C TRP A 117 9.08 -12.88 -8.44
N SER A 118 10.08 -12.14 -7.99
CA SER A 118 10.76 -12.40 -6.72
C SER A 118 10.62 -11.18 -5.82
N PRO A 119 9.97 -11.30 -4.65
CA PRO A 119 9.80 -10.16 -3.73
C PRO A 119 11.10 -9.76 -3.02
N THR A 120 12.13 -10.61 -3.07
CA THR A 120 13.33 -10.42 -2.25
C THR A 120 14.12 -9.20 -2.70
N GLY A 121 14.36 -8.27 -1.77
CA GLY A 121 15.20 -7.10 -2.00
C GLY A 121 14.55 -6.03 -2.87
N LEU A 122 13.23 -6.09 -3.10
CA LEU A 122 12.52 -5.03 -3.82
C LEU A 122 12.39 -3.79 -2.95
N GLN A 123 12.59 -2.64 -3.58
CA GLN A 123 12.48 -1.32 -2.98
C GLN A 123 11.66 -0.42 -3.90
N PHE A 124 11.02 0.59 -3.30
CA PHE A 124 10.28 1.62 -4.02
C PHE A 124 11.04 2.94 -3.98
N GLU A 125 11.21 3.58 -5.12
CA GLU A 125 11.75 4.93 -5.22
C GLU A 125 10.93 5.75 -6.21
N ILE A 126 10.74 7.04 -5.92
CA ILE A 126 10.06 7.95 -6.83
C ILE A 126 11.13 8.65 -7.68
N VAL A 127 11.09 8.41 -8.98
CA VAL A 127 12.01 8.99 -9.96
C VAL A 127 11.20 9.54 -11.12
N GLU A 128 11.42 10.82 -11.46
CA GLU A 128 10.84 11.47 -12.66
C GLU A 128 9.31 11.34 -12.80
N GLY A 129 8.57 11.35 -11.69
CA GLY A 129 7.10 11.24 -11.74
C GLY A 129 6.58 9.81 -11.93
N ALA A 130 7.45 8.80 -11.79
CA ALA A 130 7.06 7.40 -11.69
C ALA A 130 7.58 6.80 -10.39
N ARG A 131 6.90 5.75 -9.91
CA ARG A 131 7.37 4.92 -8.80
C ARG A 131 8.07 3.71 -9.39
N LEU A 132 9.39 3.66 -9.23
CA LEU A 132 10.22 2.54 -9.62
C LEU A 132 10.18 1.48 -8.53
N VAL A 133 9.97 0.24 -8.96
CA VAL A 133 10.17 -0.96 -8.15
C VAL A 133 11.47 -1.58 -8.64
N TYR A 134 12.50 -1.55 -7.81
CA TYR A 134 13.84 -2.01 -8.19
C TYR A 134 14.45 -2.90 -7.12
N ARG A 135 15.46 -3.68 -7.50
CA ARG A 135 16.34 -4.38 -6.57
C ARG A 135 17.79 -4.00 -6.83
N GLU A 136 18.58 -3.94 -5.78
CA GLU A 136 20.02 -3.77 -5.89
C GLU A 136 20.66 -5.14 -6.09
N THR A 137 21.39 -5.29 -7.18
CA THR A 137 22.18 -6.48 -7.49
C THR A 137 23.65 -6.12 -7.58
N GLU A 138 24.50 -7.05 -7.21
CA GLU A 138 25.93 -6.90 -7.33
C GLU A 138 26.38 -7.41 -8.69
N LYS A 139 26.97 -6.53 -9.50
CA LYS A 139 27.57 -6.92 -10.77
C LYS A 139 29.08 -6.88 -10.65
N ALA A 140 29.69 -8.03 -10.91
CA ALA A 140 31.14 -8.11 -11.07
C ALA A 140 31.51 -7.39 -12.37
N VAL A 141 32.17 -6.23 -12.24
CA VAL A 141 32.80 -5.54 -13.36
C VAL A 141 34.24 -6.00 -13.41
N VAL A 142 34.62 -6.63 -14.51
CA VAL A 142 36.01 -7.02 -14.78
C VAL A 142 36.61 -5.90 -15.62
N ASP A 143 37.52 -5.13 -15.04
CA ASP A 143 38.26 -4.11 -15.78
C ASP A 143 39.21 -4.76 -16.80
N GLU A 144 39.65 -3.97 -17.78
CA GLU A 144 40.58 -4.40 -18.84
C GLU A 144 41.92 -4.95 -18.31
N PHE A 145 42.24 -4.63 -17.04
CA PHE A 145 43.41 -5.11 -16.31
C PHE A 145 43.16 -6.38 -15.47
N GLY A 146 41.97 -6.99 -15.55
CA GLY A 146 41.62 -8.21 -14.82
C GLY A 146 41.30 -8.00 -13.33
N VAL A 147 41.12 -6.74 -12.89
CA VAL A 147 40.64 -6.43 -11.54
C VAL A 147 39.13 -6.61 -11.53
N SER A 148 38.63 -7.49 -10.66
CA SER A 148 37.19 -7.63 -10.41
C SER A 148 36.80 -6.64 -9.31
N SER A 149 35.96 -5.66 -9.67
CA SER A 149 35.25 -4.84 -8.69
C SER A 149 33.78 -5.25 -8.65
N VAL A 150 33.17 -5.18 -7.47
CA VAL A 150 31.73 -5.39 -7.31
C VAL A 150 31.09 -4.01 -7.23
N MET A 151 30.25 -3.68 -8.20
CA MET A 151 29.50 -2.43 -8.22
C MET A 151 28.01 -2.72 -8.00
N PRO A 152 27.30 -1.92 -7.19
CA PRO A 152 25.85 -2.02 -7.08
C PRO A 152 25.22 -1.59 -8.41
N GLU A 153 24.41 -2.46 -8.99
CA GLU A 153 23.56 -2.21 -10.15
C GLU A 153 22.10 -2.21 -9.69
N ARG A 154 21.32 -1.22 -10.16
CA ARG A 154 19.88 -1.17 -9.90
C ARG A 154 19.15 -1.87 -11.03
N GLU A 155 18.51 -2.99 -10.73
CA GLU A 155 17.63 -3.69 -11.66
C GLU A 155 16.18 -3.23 -11.44
N VAL A 156 15.63 -2.50 -12.42
CA VAL A 156 14.23 -2.07 -12.39
C VAL A 156 13.34 -3.23 -12.79
N VAL A 157 12.45 -3.64 -11.89
CA VAL A 157 11.52 -4.77 -12.10
C VAL A 157 10.17 -4.27 -12.59
N ALA A 158 9.71 -3.12 -12.10
CA ALA A 158 8.48 -2.49 -12.57
C ALA A 158 8.54 -0.96 -12.44
N GLN A 159 7.72 -0.27 -13.25
CA GLN A 159 7.55 1.18 -13.19
C GLN A 159 6.06 1.51 -13.11
N LEU A 160 5.62 1.95 -11.94
CA LEU A 160 4.23 2.36 -11.70
C LEU A 160 4.07 3.86 -11.96
N PRO A 161 3.01 4.30 -12.65
CA PRO A 161 2.76 5.72 -12.84
C PRO A 161 2.39 6.41 -11.53
N LEU A 162 2.85 7.64 -11.29
CA LEU A 162 2.30 8.45 -10.19
C LEU A 162 1.06 9.19 -10.67
N ARG A 163 -0.06 8.96 -10.00
CA ARG A 163 -1.34 9.58 -10.33
C ARG A 163 -1.95 10.18 -9.06
N GLY A 164 -2.41 11.43 -9.18
CA GLY A 164 -3.12 12.12 -8.09
C GLY A 164 -4.65 12.02 -8.17
N ALA A 165 -5.19 11.74 -9.36
CA ALA A 165 -6.62 11.70 -9.62
C ALA A 165 -6.99 10.55 -10.58
N PRO A 166 -8.18 9.93 -10.43
CA PRO A 166 -8.64 8.86 -11.30
C PRO A 166 -8.88 9.37 -12.72
N GLN A 167 -8.68 8.49 -13.70
CA GLN A 167 -9.04 8.75 -15.09
C GLN A 167 -10.55 8.57 -15.29
N ALA A 168 -11.11 9.26 -16.27
CA ALA A 168 -12.52 9.13 -16.62
C ALA A 168 -12.86 7.73 -17.15
N ALA A 169 -11.91 7.07 -17.83
CA ALA A 169 -12.07 5.70 -18.30
C ALA A 169 -11.55 4.72 -17.25
N LYS A 170 -12.42 3.81 -16.80
CA LYS A 170 -12.04 2.68 -15.95
C LYS A 170 -11.59 1.50 -16.81
N SER A 171 -10.73 0.66 -16.26
CA SER A 171 -10.26 -0.56 -16.89
C SER A 171 -10.64 -1.77 -16.03
N CYS A 172 -11.20 -2.81 -16.65
CA CYS A 172 -11.49 -4.06 -15.97
C CYS A 172 -10.21 -4.76 -15.51
N ILE A 173 -10.34 -5.70 -14.59
CA ILE A 173 -9.20 -6.47 -14.05
C ILE A 173 -8.90 -7.66 -14.99
N PRO A 174 -7.74 -7.70 -15.68
CA PRO A 174 -7.43 -8.76 -16.63
C PRO A 174 -6.81 -10.00 -15.96
N THR A 175 -6.25 -9.84 -14.77
CA THR A 175 -5.52 -10.88 -14.04
C THR A 175 -5.83 -10.83 -12.56
N ASP A 176 -5.59 -11.92 -11.85
CA ASP A 176 -5.78 -11.97 -10.40
C ASP A 176 -4.79 -11.07 -9.64
N VAL A 177 -3.60 -10.81 -10.18
CA VAL A 177 -2.65 -9.83 -9.63
C VAL A 177 -3.13 -8.42 -9.92
N VAL A 178 -3.26 -7.61 -8.88
CA VAL A 178 -3.79 -6.23 -8.96
C VAL A 178 -2.85 -5.16 -8.42
N GLY A 179 -1.79 -5.55 -7.70
CA GLY A 179 -0.82 -4.61 -7.16
C GLY A 179 0.45 -5.27 -6.61
N ILE A 180 1.31 -4.44 -6.04
CA ILE A 180 2.55 -4.82 -5.38
C ILE A 180 2.52 -4.25 -3.95
N ALA A 181 2.67 -5.11 -2.95
CA ALA A 181 2.71 -4.75 -1.54
C ALA A 181 4.04 -4.07 -1.18
N LEU A 182 4.10 -3.43 -0.03
CA LEU A 182 5.30 -2.72 0.43
C LEU A 182 6.50 -3.63 0.68
N ASP A 183 6.28 -4.92 0.95
CA ASP A 183 7.32 -5.95 1.07
C ASP A 183 7.76 -6.53 -0.29
N GLY A 184 7.21 -6.01 -1.39
CA GLY A 184 7.47 -6.47 -2.74
C GLY A 184 6.66 -7.71 -3.15
N SER A 185 5.81 -8.27 -2.29
CA SER A 185 4.91 -9.36 -2.68
C SER A 185 3.82 -8.86 -3.64
N LEU A 186 3.25 -9.79 -4.43
CA LEU A 186 2.15 -9.45 -5.34
C LEU A 186 0.82 -9.48 -4.57
N ILE A 187 0.03 -8.42 -4.72
CA ILE A 187 -1.32 -8.35 -4.18
C ILE A 187 -2.27 -8.99 -5.19
N ARG A 188 -2.94 -10.07 -4.78
CA ARG A 188 -3.98 -10.70 -5.59
C ARG A 188 -5.37 -10.25 -5.15
N ASN A 189 -6.29 -10.13 -6.10
CA ASN A 189 -7.63 -9.60 -5.83
C ASN A 189 -8.44 -10.51 -4.90
N ASN A 190 -8.19 -11.82 -4.96
CA ASN A 190 -8.82 -12.83 -4.11
C ASN A 190 -8.20 -12.95 -2.71
N GLU A 191 -7.12 -12.23 -2.42
CA GLU A 191 -6.43 -12.22 -1.11
C GLU A 191 -6.90 -11.07 -0.21
N TYR A 192 -8.04 -10.46 -0.51
CA TYR A 192 -8.55 -9.28 0.20
C TYR A 192 -8.68 -9.49 1.72
N THR A 193 -9.02 -10.70 2.16
CA THR A 193 -9.15 -11.05 3.58
C THR A 193 -7.85 -10.90 4.37
N LEU A 194 -6.68 -11.11 3.74
CA LEU A 194 -5.37 -10.93 4.37
C LEU A 194 -5.11 -9.47 4.74
N TYR A 195 -5.64 -8.55 3.95
CA TYR A 195 -5.38 -7.12 4.08
C TYR A 195 -6.45 -6.38 4.92
N ARG A 196 -7.58 -7.02 5.23
CA ARG A 196 -8.67 -6.44 6.06
C ARG A 196 -8.25 -6.13 7.51
N VAL A 197 -7.13 -6.69 7.96
CA VAL A 197 -6.59 -6.41 9.30
C VAL A 197 -5.98 -5.01 9.41
N PHE A 198 -5.65 -4.38 8.28
CA PHE A 198 -5.07 -3.04 8.23
C PHE A 198 -6.17 -1.97 8.27
N GLY A 199 -5.93 -0.88 8.98
CA GLY A 199 -6.86 0.26 9.04
C GLY A 199 -6.80 1.14 7.79
N GLU A 200 -7.79 2.02 7.65
CA GLU A 200 -7.97 2.93 6.49
C GLU A 200 -6.72 3.75 6.12
N GLU A 201 -5.90 4.16 7.10
CA GLU A 201 -4.72 4.99 6.84
C GLU A 201 -3.45 4.16 6.55
N THR A 202 -3.53 2.84 6.69
CA THR A 202 -2.37 1.95 6.51
C THR A 202 -2.18 1.67 5.03
N LEU A 203 -1.05 2.12 4.48
CA LEU A 203 -0.65 1.79 3.12
C LEU A 203 -0.26 0.32 3.01
N VAL A 204 -1.03 -0.45 2.25
CA VAL A 204 -0.78 -1.87 1.97
C VAL A 204 0.21 -2.04 0.83
N GLY A 205 0.08 -1.19 -0.20
CA GLY A 205 0.89 -1.26 -1.40
C GLY A 205 0.39 -0.33 -2.49
N TYR A 206 0.72 -0.67 -3.73
CA TYR A 206 0.35 0.11 -4.91
C TYR A 206 -0.30 -0.78 -5.96
N ALA A 207 -1.41 -0.34 -6.51
CA ALA A 207 -2.07 -1.00 -7.63
C ALA A 207 -1.23 -0.90 -8.91
N LEU A 208 -1.47 -1.79 -9.87
CA LEU A 208 -0.77 -1.78 -11.17
C LEU A 208 -1.07 -0.53 -12.01
N ASP A 209 -2.12 0.21 -11.68
CA ASP A 209 -2.42 1.51 -12.28
C ASP A 209 -1.81 2.70 -11.50
N GLY A 210 -1.01 2.40 -10.47
CA GLY A 210 -0.15 3.35 -9.77
C GLY A 210 -0.73 4.01 -8.51
N PHE A 211 -2.02 3.83 -8.26
CA PHE A 211 -2.66 4.38 -7.06
C PHE A 211 -2.30 3.58 -5.80
N PRO A 212 -2.19 4.24 -4.64
CA PRO A 212 -1.99 3.55 -3.37
C PRO A 212 -3.23 2.69 -3.01
N ILE A 213 -2.97 1.54 -2.39
CA ILE A 213 -3.97 0.65 -1.81
C ILE A 213 -3.82 0.75 -0.29
N TYR A 214 -4.90 1.09 0.38
CA TYR A 214 -4.99 1.19 1.83
C TYR A 214 -5.88 0.09 2.42
N GLY A 215 -5.86 -0.03 3.75
CA GLY A 215 -6.64 -1.01 4.50
C GLY A 215 -8.15 -0.77 4.49
N LEU A 216 -8.84 -1.39 5.45
CA LEU A 216 -10.29 -1.35 5.59
C LEU A 216 -10.79 0.06 5.92
N SER A 217 -11.67 0.58 5.08
CA SER A 217 -12.35 1.86 5.27
C SER A 217 -13.85 1.66 5.41
N ALA A 218 -14.48 2.55 6.19
CA ALA A 218 -15.93 2.69 6.26
C ALA A 218 -16.48 3.71 5.24
N ARG A 219 -15.60 4.33 4.44
CA ARG A 219 -16.01 5.28 3.40
C ARG A 219 -16.53 4.55 2.18
N ASN A 220 -17.59 5.10 1.61
CA ASN A 220 -18.10 4.65 0.33
C ASN A 220 -17.11 5.06 -0.77
N GLY A 221 -16.51 4.06 -1.40
CA GLY A 221 -15.67 4.24 -2.58
C GLY A 221 -16.48 4.46 -3.84
N ASP A 222 -15.78 4.80 -4.93
CA ASP A 222 -16.34 4.75 -6.28
C ASP A 222 -16.58 3.31 -6.75
N GLU A 223 -17.00 3.14 -8.00
CA GLU A 223 -17.22 1.82 -8.62
C GLU A 223 -16.00 0.89 -8.57
N CYS A 224 -14.78 1.44 -8.55
CA CYS A 224 -13.55 0.67 -8.40
C CYS A 224 -13.13 0.51 -6.93
N GLY A 225 -13.83 1.17 -6.00
CA GLY A 225 -13.57 1.28 -4.57
C GLY A 225 -12.38 2.14 -4.22
N GLY A 226 -12.13 3.19 -5.00
CA GLY A 226 -11.24 4.25 -4.57
C GLY A 226 -12.00 5.42 -3.97
N VAL A 227 -11.30 6.15 -3.12
CA VAL A 227 -11.81 7.27 -2.34
C VAL A 227 -10.90 8.47 -2.55
N ALA A 228 -11.50 9.66 -2.61
CA ALA A 228 -10.75 10.90 -2.55
C ALA A 228 -10.25 11.14 -1.12
N MET A 229 -8.93 11.26 -0.98
CA MET A 229 -8.20 11.52 0.25
C MET A 229 -7.58 12.93 0.20
N ALA A 230 -7.12 13.43 1.35
CA ALA A 230 -6.43 14.72 1.41
C ALA A 230 -5.15 14.75 0.54
N THR A 231 -4.50 13.60 0.36
CA THR A 231 -3.27 13.43 -0.41
C THR A 231 -3.48 13.03 -1.87
N GLY A 232 -4.74 12.90 -2.32
CA GLY A 232 -5.10 12.50 -3.68
C GLY A 232 -6.11 11.36 -3.71
N TYR A 233 -6.03 10.50 -4.71
CA TYR A 233 -6.90 9.34 -4.85
C TYR A 233 -6.19 8.06 -4.43
N GLY A 234 -6.90 7.16 -3.73
CA GLY A 234 -6.38 5.86 -3.34
C GLY A 234 -7.49 4.83 -3.21
N TYR A 235 -7.13 3.57 -3.36
CA TYR A 235 -8.04 2.44 -3.14
C TYR A 235 -8.12 2.10 -1.67
N VAL A 236 -9.32 1.75 -1.22
CA VAL A 236 -9.55 1.26 0.14
C VAL A 236 -10.24 -0.09 0.08
N LEU A 237 -9.98 -0.92 1.07
CA LEU A 237 -10.74 -2.16 1.23
C LEU A 237 -12.12 -1.83 1.81
N SER A 238 -13.15 -2.52 1.31
CA SER A 238 -14.52 -2.43 1.83
C SER A 238 -14.86 -3.72 2.58
N ALA A 239 -15.74 -3.62 3.58
CA ALA A 239 -16.30 -4.78 4.25
C ALA A 239 -17.34 -5.51 3.40
N GLU A 240 -17.95 -4.81 2.43
CA GLU A 240 -19.06 -5.27 1.59
C GLU A 240 -18.57 -5.90 0.28
N ARG A 241 -17.38 -5.52 -0.18
CA ARG A 241 -16.79 -6.05 -1.43
C ARG A 241 -15.86 -7.22 -1.17
N GLU A 242 -16.08 -8.32 -1.86
CA GLU A 242 -15.20 -9.50 -1.85
C GLU A 242 -13.98 -9.35 -2.79
N GLY A 243 -13.18 -8.30 -2.61
CA GLY A 243 -12.00 -8.07 -3.43
C GLY A 243 -11.19 -6.85 -3.00
N VAL A 244 -9.90 -6.85 -3.35
CA VAL A 244 -9.02 -5.70 -3.10
C VAL A 244 -9.51 -4.50 -3.91
N LEU A 245 -9.83 -4.73 -5.19
CA LEU A 245 -10.22 -3.72 -6.18
C LEU A 245 -11.43 -4.18 -6.98
N GLY A 246 -12.32 -3.24 -7.30
CA GLY A 246 -13.45 -3.48 -8.21
C GLY A 246 -13.03 -3.38 -9.68
N CYS A 247 -12.20 -2.38 -9.99
CA CYS A 247 -11.61 -2.13 -11.30
C CYS A 247 -10.36 -1.24 -11.14
N PHE A 248 -9.64 -1.00 -12.24
CA PHE A 248 -8.61 0.04 -12.28
C PHE A 248 -9.21 1.37 -12.70
N SER A 249 -8.86 2.42 -11.96
CA SER A 249 -9.24 3.82 -12.18
C SER A 249 -8.25 4.57 -13.05
N GLY A 250 -7.24 3.88 -13.58
CA GLY A 250 -6.53 4.31 -14.76
C GLY A 250 -5.93 3.12 -15.49
N ALA A 251 -5.14 3.38 -16.53
CA ALA A 251 -4.49 2.31 -17.29
C ALA A 251 -3.49 1.53 -16.39
N PRO A 252 -3.65 0.21 -16.21
CA PRO A 252 -2.71 -0.62 -15.47
C PRO A 252 -1.47 -0.93 -16.30
N ILE A 253 -0.34 -1.19 -15.63
CA ILE A 253 0.86 -1.76 -16.27
C ILE A 253 0.76 -3.29 -16.35
N SER A 254 1.58 -3.90 -17.20
CA SER A 254 1.80 -5.36 -17.22
C SER A 254 3.06 -5.73 -16.46
N LEU A 255 3.02 -6.84 -15.73
CA LEU A 255 4.17 -7.52 -15.12
C LEU A 255 4.72 -8.62 -16.05
#